data_AF-A0A7X7ZCD4-F1
#
_entry.id   AF-A0A7X7ZCD4-F1
#
_cell.length_a   1.000
_cell.length_b   1.000
_cell.length_c   1.000
_cell.angle_alpha   90.00
_cell.angle_beta   90.00
_cell.angle_gamma   90.00
#
_symmetry.space_group_name_H-M   'P 1'
#
loop_
_entity.id
_entity.type
_entity.pdbx_description
1 polymer ?
#
loop_
_entity_poly.entity_id
_entity_poly.type
_entity_poly.pdbx_seq_one_letter_code
_entity_poly.pdbx_strand_id
1 'polypeptide(L)'
;MSFYPQPYKYQCGPFALKYALVMLGQFKDEKEISLKAGSSWWYGTDEIGLAKAARSNKCKMKHFKSEKKDEALRILINHLKEGYPSILSVENWEHWLTVISYHKNKFIAIDSDLDKVIVIYSPNQLLKRWKYSDSDSGEVSYDGYAVIPKYKVRTKAHFSLEQARYVMRESNRELAEKWDKYFNDLINICKPMNGYLQRTISFAEFLRRYEKLLVTQTANWHGSPTYPELKKILKYMRFVAEVYDLVISIKDQKKTLVDIALLLMMYSCGKYGMDKIY
;
A
#
# COMPACT_ATOMS: atom_id res chain seq x y z
N MET A 1 7.44 -7.84 -0.40
CA MET A 1 6.22 -7.79 0.44
C MET A 1 5.90 -6.34 0.78
N SER A 2 4.62 -5.97 0.82
CA SER A 2 4.23 -4.58 1.10
C SER A 2 3.58 -4.37 2.47
N PHE A 3 2.54 -5.13 2.81
CA PHE A 3 1.81 -4.98 4.07
C PHE A 3 1.99 -6.21 4.96
N TYR A 4 2.94 -6.11 5.88
CA TYR A 4 3.25 -7.12 6.88
C TYR A 4 3.92 -6.44 8.08
N PRO A 5 3.84 -7.02 9.29
CA PRO A 5 4.35 -6.40 10.51
C PRO A 5 5.88 -6.25 10.50
N GLN A 6 6.38 -5.34 11.34
CA GLN A 6 7.81 -5.21 11.57
C GLN A 6 8.35 -6.45 12.28
N PRO A 7 9.50 -7.00 11.85
CA PRO A 7 10.12 -8.11 12.56
C PRO A 7 10.78 -7.67 13.87
N TYR A 8 11.14 -6.37 14.00
CA TYR A 8 11.79 -5.82 15.19
C TYR A 8 11.20 -4.45 15.58
N LYS A 9 11.12 -4.19 16.90
CA LYS A 9 10.51 -2.98 17.47
C LYS A 9 11.11 -1.65 16.98
N TYR A 10 12.41 -1.63 16.66
CA TYR A 10 13.13 -0.43 16.24
C TYR A 10 12.92 -0.04 14.76
N GLN A 11 12.13 -0.82 14.00
CA GLN A 11 11.90 -0.62 12.57
C GLN A 11 10.57 0.08 12.23
N CYS A 12 9.83 0.56 13.24
CA CYS A 12 8.55 1.24 13.03
C CYS A 12 8.67 2.46 12.10
N GLY A 13 9.71 3.29 12.24
CA GLY A 13 9.98 4.41 11.34
C GLY A 13 10.15 3.98 9.86
N PRO A 14 11.14 3.12 9.54
CA PRO A 14 11.33 2.59 8.19
C PRO A 14 10.08 1.94 7.59
N PHE A 15 9.31 1.19 8.38
CA PHE A 15 8.06 0.59 7.92
C PHE A 15 6.97 1.65 7.67
N ALA A 16 6.84 2.65 8.54
CA ALA A 16 5.92 3.77 8.31
C ALA A 16 6.24 4.47 6.97
N LEU A 17 7.52 4.76 6.70
CA LEU A 17 7.92 5.32 5.41
C LEU A 17 7.69 4.35 4.24
N LYS A 18 7.97 3.05 4.42
CA LYS A 18 7.65 2.03 3.40
C LYS A 18 6.18 2.07 3.00
N TYR A 19 5.27 2.08 3.97
CA TYR A 19 3.84 2.14 3.70
C TYR A 19 3.43 3.44 3.00
N ALA A 20 4.02 4.57 3.39
CA ALA A 20 3.79 5.85 2.71
C ALA A 20 4.27 5.80 1.24
N LEU A 21 5.42 5.19 0.98
CA LEU A 21 5.93 5.00 -0.38
C LEU A 21 5.04 4.08 -1.22
N VAL A 22 4.52 2.99 -0.64
CA VAL A 22 3.56 2.09 -1.31
C VAL A 22 2.31 2.86 -1.76
N MET A 23 1.82 3.81 -0.95
CA MET A 23 0.69 4.66 -1.33
C MET A 23 1.00 5.60 -2.49
N LEU A 24 2.28 5.96 -2.66
CA LEU A 24 2.78 6.78 -3.75
C LEU A 24 3.23 5.95 -4.97
N GLY A 25 2.92 4.64 -4.99
CA GLY A 25 3.28 3.73 -6.07
C GLY A 25 4.76 3.36 -6.11
N GLN A 26 5.49 3.55 -5.01
CA GLN A 26 6.88 3.14 -4.87
C GLN A 26 7.02 1.94 -3.94
N PHE A 27 7.53 0.84 -4.47
CA PHE A 27 7.76 -0.39 -3.73
C PHE A 27 9.24 -0.52 -3.40
N LYS A 28 9.57 -0.32 -2.12
CA LYS A 28 10.95 -0.33 -1.61
C LYS A 28 11.11 -1.36 -0.51
N ASP A 29 12.29 -1.96 -0.49
CA ASP A 29 12.68 -2.90 0.55
C ASP A 29 12.95 -2.14 1.86
N GLU A 30 12.43 -2.67 2.96
CA GLU A 30 12.58 -2.09 4.29
C GLU A 30 14.03 -2.06 4.76
N LYS A 31 14.87 -3.00 4.31
CA LYS A 31 16.30 -3.02 4.66
C LYS A 31 17.01 -1.85 4.00
N GLU A 32 16.67 -1.56 2.73
CA GLU A 32 17.19 -0.39 2.02
C GLU A 32 16.76 0.92 2.72
N ILE A 33 15.51 0.99 3.16
CA ILE A 33 15.00 2.16 3.90
C ILE A 33 15.70 2.29 5.25
N SER A 34 15.80 1.21 6.02
CA SER A 34 16.41 1.17 7.36
C SER A 34 17.89 1.57 7.31
N LEU A 35 18.65 1.05 6.35
CA LEU A 35 20.06 1.41 6.14
C LEU A 35 20.22 2.91 5.87
N LYS A 36 19.35 3.49 5.05
CA LYS A 36 19.41 4.93 4.74
C LYS A 36 18.92 5.81 5.89
N ALA A 37 17.99 5.30 6.69
CA ALA A 37 17.48 5.96 7.88
C ALA A 37 18.48 5.90 9.04
N GLY A 38 19.43 4.97 9.03
CA GLY A 38 20.38 4.79 10.14
C GLY A 38 19.75 4.08 11.34
N SER A 39 18.68 3.31 11.12
CA SER A 39 17.94 2.63 12.17
C SER A 39 18.80 1.60 12.89
N SER A 40 18.86 1.67 14.22
CA SER A 40 19.65 0.76 15.06
C SER A 40 18.81 0.18 16.19
N TRP A 41 19.24 -0.96 16.75
CA TRP A 41 18.50 -1.65 17.82
C TRP A 41 18.41 -0.83 19.11
N TRP A 42 19.39 0.05 19.37
CA TRP A 42 19.47 0.81 20.63
C TRP A 42 18.91 2.24 20.55
N TYR A 43 18.85 2.88 19.36
CA TYR A 43 18.28 4.23 19.20
C TYR A 43 16.99 4.30 18.38
N GLY A 44 16.52 3.18 17.80
CA GLY A 44 15.34 3.25 16.93
C GLY A 44 15.65 4.03 15.64
N THR A 45 14.67 4.84 15.22
CA THR A 45 14.82 5.76 14.07
C THR A 45 14.27 7.12 14.44
N ASP A 46 15.13 8.14 14.35
CA ASP A 46 14.74 9.53 14.53
C ASP A 46 14.15 10.14 13.24
N GLU A 47 13.55 11.31 13.38
CA GLU A 47 12.94 12.05 12.28
C GLU A 47 13.97 12.51 11.23
N ILE A 48 15.22 12.74 11.63
CA ILE A 48 16.30 13.20 10.76
C ILE A 48 16.70 12.08 9.79
N GLY A 49 16.92 10.87 10.32
CA GLY A 49 17.19 9.65 9.60
C GLY A 49 16.03 9.29 8.68
N LEU A 50 14.80 9.35 9.18
CA LEU A 50 13.62 9.07 8.38
C LEU A 50 13.47 10.07 7.21
N ALA A 51 13.72 11.36 7.47
CA ALA A 51 13.73 12.39 6.43
C ALA A 51 14.85 12.17 5.39
N LYS A 52 16.03 11.68 5.80
CA LYS A 52 17.12 11.29 4.90
C LYS A 52 16.70 10.13 4.00
N ALA A 53 16.09 9.10 4.56
CA ALA A 53 15.55 7.97 3.80
C ALA A 53 14.46 8.42 2.81
N ALA A 54 13.55 9.29 3.23
CA ALA A 54 12.52 9.87 2.36
C ALA A 54 13.14 10.65 1.18
N ARG A 55 14.16 11.48 1.44
CA ARG A 55 14.89 12.23 0.40
C ARG A 55 15.53 11.31 -0.63
N SER A 56 16.11 10.19 -0.20
CA SER A 56 16.70 9.20 -1.11
C SER A 56 15.68 8.56 -2.07
N ASN A 57 14.40 8.53 -1.66
CA ASN A 57 13.26 8.06 -2.45
C ASN A 57 12.53 9.21 -3.16
N LYS A 58 13.21 10.35 -3.33
CA LYS A 58 12.68 11.56 -3.97
C LYS A 58 11.42 12.09 -3.30
N CYS A 59 11.29 11.93 -1.98
CA CYS A 59 10.20 12.47 -1.18
C CYS A 59 10.73 13.51 -0.18
N LYS A 60 9.88 14.45 0.22
CA LYS A 60 10.11 15.38 1.33
C LYS A 60 9.18 15.00 2.47
N MET A 61 9.71 14.96 3.69
CA MET A 61 8.87 14.95 4.89
C MET A 61 8.63 16.40 5.31
N LYS A 62 7.38 16.85 5.23
CA LYS A 62 6.96 18.17 5.72
C LYS A 62 6.39 17.97 7.12
N HIS A 63 7.14 18.41 8.13
CA HIS A 63 6.69 18.40 9.53
C HIS A 63 5.50 19.34 9.71
N PHE A 64 4.56 18.92 10.55
CA PHE A 64 3.49 19.73 11.09
C PHE A 64 3.27 19.35 12.56
N LYS A 65 3.00 20.36 13.38
CA LYS A 65 2.73 20.25 14.82
C LYS A 65 1.52 21.13 15.15
N SER A 66 0.67 20.68 16.06
CA SER A 66 -0.32 21.54 16.71
C SER A 66 -0.55 21.08 18.15
N GLU A 67 -0.84 22.02 19.03
CA GLU A 67 -1.22 21.75 20.43
C GLU A 67 -2.74 21.50 20.55
N LYS A 68 -3.52 21.90 19.53
CA LYS A 68 -4.98 21.80 19.51
C LYS A 68 -5.43 20.61 18.67
N LYS A 69 -6.21 19.72 19.28
CA LYS A 69 -6.77 18.50 18.66
C LYS A 69 -7.44 18.77 17.30
N ASP A 70 -8.34 19.76 17.25
CA ASP A 70 -9.12 20.04 16.05
C ASP A 70 -8.27 20.61 14.91
N GLU A 71 -7.27 21.41 15.25
CA GLU A 71 -6.32 21.95 14.28
C GLU A 71 -5.41 20.85 13.74
N ALA A 72 -4.87 19.98 14.61
CA ALA A 72 -4.07 18.84 14.21
C ALA A 72 -4.82 17.93 13.22
N LEU A 73 -6.08 17.58 13.54
CA LEU A 73 -6.94 16.81 12.64
C LEU A 73 -7.18 17.53 11.31
N ARG A 74 -7.45 18.82 11.33
CA ARG A 74 -7.68 19.61 10.10
C ARG A 74 -6.43 19.60 9.20
N ILE A 75 -5.25 19.81 9.77
CA ILE A 75 -3.98 19.77 9.02
C ILE A 75 -3.75 18.39 8.40
N LEU A 76 -3.91 17.33 9.20
CA LEU A 76 -3.78 15.95 8.72
C LEU A 76 -4.76 15.65 7.58
N ILE A 77 -6.04 15.97 7.76
CA ILE A 77 -7.09 15.75 6.75
C ILE A 77 -6.76 16.49 5.45
N ASN A 78 -6.24 17.72 5.53
CA ASN A 78 -5.85 18.49 4.35
C ASN A 78 -4.73 17.80 3.58
N HIS A 79 -3.69 17.30 4.25
CA HIS A 79 -2.63 16.53 3.60
C HIS A 79 -3.14 15.24 2.96
N LEU A 80 -4.04 14.51 3.62
CA LEU A 80 -4.64 13.30 3.07
C LEU A 80 -5.51 13.60 1.84
N LYS A 81 -6.24 14.73 1.82
CA LYS A 81 -7.03 15.18 0.66
C LYS A 81 -6.16 15.55 -0.54
N GLU A 82 -4.96 16.09 -0.31
CA GLU A 82 -3.95 16.32 -1.35
C GLU A 82 -3.31 15.00 -1.86
N GLY A 83 -3.65 13.88 -1.22
CA GLY A 83 -3.12 12.56 -1.53
C GLY A 83 -1.67 12.42 -1.07
N TYR A 84 -1.33 13.00 0.08
CA TYR A 84 -0.05 12.82 0.76
C TYR A 84 -0.26 11.94 1.99
N PRO A 85 0.28 10.70 2.00
CA PRO A 85 0.28 9.89 3.21
C PRO A 85 1.10 10.61 4.29
N SER A 86 0.67 10.49 5.53
CA SER A 86 1.26 11.20 6.67
C SER A 86 1.74 10.21 7.71
N ILE A 87 2.98 10.35 8.13
CA ILE A 87 3.59 9.56 9.21
C ILE A 87 3.36 10.32 10.52
N LEU A 88 2.79 9.66 11.51
CA LEU A 88 2.52 10.25 12.82
C LEU A 88 3.46 9.64 13.86
N SER A 89 3.97 10.51 14.73
CA SER A 89 4.62 10.10 15.97
C SER A 89 3.53 9.80 16.99
N VAL A 90 3.44 8.57 17.49
CA VAL A 90 2.39 8.10 18.40
C VAL A 90 2.99 7.48 19.65
N GLU A 91 2.17 7.29 20.68
CA GLU A 91 2.59 6.75 21.98
C GLU A 91 3.76 7.55 22.58
N ASN A 92 3.59 8.87 22.69
CA ASN A 92 4.63 9.79 23.19
C ASN A 92 6.00 9.69 22.48
N TRP A 93 6.02 9.62 21.15
CA TRP A 93 7.25 9.47 20.34
C TRP A 93 7.95 8.12 20.41
N GLU A 94 7.32 7.10 20.99
CA GLU A 94 7.88 5.74 21.04
C GLU A 94 7.56 4.92 19.78
N HIS A 95 6.60 5.36 18.96
CA HIS A 95 6.17 4.59 17.79
C HIS A 95 5.78 5.46 16.59
N TRP A 96 5.87 4.88 15.40
CA TRP A 96 5.53 5.52 14.14
C TRP A 96 4.43 4.72 13.42
N LEU A 97 3.39 5.42 12.95
CA LEU A 97 2.38 4.83 12.06
C LEU A 97 2.11 5.72 10.85
N THR A 98 1.53 5.16 9.79
CA THR A 98 1.23 5.89 8.57
C THR A 98 -0.27 6.01 8.36
N VAL A 99 -0.80 7.23 8.34
CA VAL A 99 -2.18 7.51 7.95
C VAL A 99 -2.23 7.74 6.44
N ILE A 100 -3.12 7.02 5.76
CA ILE A 100 -3.18 7.00 4.29
C ILE A 100 -4.45 7.60 3.72
N SER A 101 -5.54 7.65 4.49
CA SER A 101 -6.82 8.17 4.01
C SER A 101 -7.76 8.56 5.15
N TYR A 102 -8.69 9.45 4.84
CA TYR A 102 -9.79 9.87 5.72
C TYR A 102 -11.11 9.88 4.96
N HIS A 103 -12.05 9.01 5.37
CA HIS A 103 -13.37 8.88 4.75
C HIS A 103 -14.44 8.60 5.81
N LYS A 104 -15.63 9.18 5.65
CA LYS A 104 -16.81 8.95 6.51
C LYS A 104 -16.47 8.99 8.01
N ASN A 105 -15.73 10.03 8.43
CA ASN A 105 -15.27 10.24 9.80
C ASN A 105 -14.40 9.09 10.37
N LYS A 106 -13.60 8.44 9.51
CA LYS A 106 -12.66 7.38 9.89
C LYS A 106 -11.35 7.55 9.15
N PHE A 107 -10.26 7.33 9.87
CA PHE A 107 -8.91 7.26 9.33
C PHE A 107 -8.57 5.82 8.98
N ILE A 108 -7.93 5.63 7.83
CA ILE A 108 -7.25 4.38 7.48
C ILE A 108 -5.78 4.62 7.76
N ALA A 109 -5.21 3.81 8.64
CA ALA A 109 -3.81 3.86 9.00
C ALA A 109 -3.16 2.49 8.80
N ILE A 110 -1.83 2.51 8.74
CA ILE A 110 -1.00 1.32 8.64
C ILE A 110 0.01 1.38 9.78
N ASP A 111 -0.08 0.40 10.67
CA ASP A 111 0.68 0.28 11.91
C ASP A 111 1.45 -1.03 11.88
N SER A 112 2.78 -0.94 11.81
CA SER A 112 3.65 -2.11 11.67
C SER A 112 3.77 -2.94 12.95
N ASP A 113 3.31 -2.43 14.10
CA ASP A 113 3.36 -3.15 15.38
C ASP A 113 2.21 -4.17 15.52
N LEU A 114 1.25 -4.15 14.60
CA LEU A 114 0.08 -5.02 14.63
C LEU A 114 0.22 -6.16 13.62
N ASP A 115 -0.21 -7.36 13.99
CA ASP A 115 -0.29 -8.52 13.07
C ASP A 115 -1.06 -8.17 11.78
N LYS A 116 -2.17 -7.43 11.96
CA LYS A 116 -2.95 -6.84 10.89
C LYS A 116 -2.57 -5.37 10.75
N VAL A 117 -1.61 -5.12 9.88
CA VAL A 117 -1.00 -3.78 9.79
C VAL A 117 -1.98 -2.69 9.33
N ILE A 118 -2.98 -3.01 8.51
CA ILE A 118 -4.00 -2.02 8.13
C ILE A 118 -5.06 -1.94 9.22
N VAL A 119 -5.32 -0.72 9.70
CA VAL A 119 -6.27 -0.43 10.77
C VAL A 119 -7.16 0.76 10.45
N ILE A 120 -8.32 0.79 11.10
CA ILE A 120 -9.30 1.86 10.92
C ILE A 120 -9.57 2.50 12.29
N TYR A 121 -9.27 3.79 12.39
CA TYR A 121 -9.46 4.57 13.61
C TYR A 121 -10.58 5.59 13.47
N SER A 122 -11.37 5.79 14.53
CA SER A 122 -12.12 7.02 14.72
C SER A 122 -11.16 8.18 15.04
N PRO A 123 -11.56 9.45 14.86
CA PRO A 123 -10.75 10.59 15.26
C PRO A 123 -10.30 10.54 16.72
N ASN A 124 -11.19 10.14 17.63
CA ASN A 124 -10.87 10.03 19.06
C ASN A 124 -9.86 8.91 19.35
N GLN A 125 -9.97 7.77 18.66
CA GLN A 125 -8.99 6.68 18.79
C GLN A 125 -7.61 7.12 18.30
N LEU A 126 -7.55 7.80 17.15
CA LEU A 126 -6.30 8.31 16.60
C LEU A 126 -5.68 9.38 17.51
N LEU A 127 -6.47 10.37 17.94
CA LEU A 127 -6.01 11.45 18.81
C LEU A 127 -5.47 10.94 20.15
N LYS A 128 -6.06 9.87 20.70
CA LYS A 128 -5.58 9.28 21.95
C LYS A 128 -4.16 8.73 21.80
N ARG A 129 -3.88 8.07 20.67
CA ARG A 129 -2.55 7.50 20.36
C ARG A 129 -1.56 8.56 19.89
N TRP A 130 -2.03 9.57 19.17
CA TRP A 130 -1.22 10.63 18.58
C TRP A 130 -0.81 11.72 19.58
N LYS A 131 -1.45 11.78 20.74
CA LYS A 131 -1.12 12.75 21.77
C LYS A 131 0.30 12.49 22.31
N TYR A 132 1.17 13.49 22.22
CA TYR A 132 2.34 13.61 23.08
C TYR A 132 1.98 14.43 24.32
N SER A 133 2.48 14.03 25.48
CA SER A 133 2.38 14.79 26.72
C SER A 133 3.76 14.84 27.36
N ASP A 134 4.31 16.03 27.48
CA ASP A 134 5.54 16.26 28.25
C ASP A 134 5.20 16.20 29.75
N SER A 135 5.89 15.34 30.50
CA SER A 135 5.67 15.16 31.94
C SER A 135 6.12 16.36 32.76
N ASP A 136 7.09 17.11 32.27
CA ASP A 136 7.80 18.13 33.02
C ASP A 136 7.16 19.51 32.77
N SER A 137 6.84 19.81 31.51
CA SER A 137 6.20 21.08 31.12
C SER A 137 4.67 21.00 31.10
N GLY A 138 4.09 19.80 31.04
CA GLY A 138 2.65 19.60 30.82
C GLY A 138 2.19 19.94 29.40
N GLU A 139 3.11 20.26 28.49
CA GLU A 139 2.79 20.57 27.10
C GLU A 139 2.20 19.36 26.38
N VAL A 140 1.23 19.64 25.50
CA VAL A 140 0.58 18.63 24.68
C VAL A 140 0.77 18.97 23.22
N SER A 141 1.21 18.01 22.43
CA SER A 141 1.35 18.20 20.99
C SER A 141 0.91 16.99 20.16
N TYR A 142 0.64 17.29 18.89
CA TYR A 142 0.28 16.33 17.85
C TYR A 142 1.23 16.52 16.68
N ASP A 143 2.24 15.66 16.61
CA ASP A 143 3.36 15.78 15.67
C ASP A 143 3.24 14.78 14.52
N GLY A 144 3.41 15.26 13.30
CA GLY A 144 3.34 14.43 12.10
C GLY A 144 4.13 14.97 10.93
N TYR A 145 4.28 14.13 9.91
CA TYR A 145 5.07 14.40 8.74
C TYR A 145 4.32 13.98 7.49
N ALA A 146 3.94 14.94 6.65
CA ALA A 146 3.37 14.65 5.34
C ALA A 146 4.49 14.23 4.39
N VAL A 147 4.35 13.07 3.75
CA VAL A 147 5.31 12.53 2.78
C VAL A 147 4.93 13.03 1.39
N ILE A 148 5.66 14.04 0.91
CA ILE A 148 5.37 14.75 -0.33
C ILE A 148 6.37 14.32 -1.41
N PRO A 149 5.92 13.71 -2.52
CA PRO A 149 6.79 13.32 -3.62
C PRO A 149 7.34 14.57 -4.35
N LYS A 150 8.65 14.55 -4.67
CA LYS A 150 9.33 15.57 -5.50
C LYS A 150 9.40 15.18 -6.97
N TYR A 151 8.55 14.24 -7.39
CA TYR A 151 8.48 13.72 -8.75
C TYR A 151 7.02 13.64 -9.17
N LYS A 152 6.77 13.54 -10.48
CA LYS A 152 5.43 13.31 -11.00
C LYS A 152 4.98 11.89 -10.67
N VAL A 153 4.10 11.76 -9.69
CA VAL A 153 3.52 10.47 -9.31
C VAL A 153 2.66 9.96 -10.47
N ARG A 154 2.94 8.75 -10.95
CA ARG A 154 2.20 8.13 -12.06
C ARG A 154 0.89 7.51 -11.60
N THR A 155 0.87 6.92 -10.42
CA THR A 155 -0.30 6.29 -9.80
C THR A 155 -0.20 6.44 -8.28
N LYS A 156 -1.35 6.67 -7.63
CA LYS A 156 -1.49 6.72 -6.17
C LYS A 156 -2.48 5.64 -5.75
N ALA A 157 -2.26 5.05 -4.58
CA ALA A 157 -3.23 4.16 -3.98
C ALA A 157 -4.39 4.98 -3.38
N HIS A 158 -5.62 4.57 -3.69
CA HIS A 158 -6.85 5.13 -3.15
C HIS A 158 -7.61 4.05 -2.39
N PHE A 159 -7.55 4.12 -1.06
CA PHE A 159 -8.26 3.19 -0.19
C PHE A 159 -9.60 3.75 0.26
N SER A 160 -10.68 3.07 -0.12
CA SER A 160 -11.96 3.18 0.56
C SER A 160 -11.97 2.36 1.86
N LEU A 161 -12.94 2.64 2.75
CA LEU A 161 -13.14 1.86 3.97
C LEU A 161 -13.48 0.40 3.69
N GLU A 162 -14.19 0.12 2.60
CA GLU A 162 -14.53 -1.25 2.20
C GLU A 162 -13.29 -2.01 1.74
N GLN A 163 -12.46 -1.37 0.91
CA GLN A 163 -11.18 -1.94 0.47
C GLN A 163 -10.24 -2.19 1.65
N ALA A 164 -10.10 -1.26 2.59
CA ALA A 164 -9.30 -1.49 3.80
C ALA A 164 -9.82 -2.70 4.59
N ARG A 165 -11.13 -2.77 4.86
CA ARG A 165 -11.75 -3.92 5.54
C ARG A 165 -11.58 -5.23 4.78
N TYR A 166 -11.58 -5.18 3.45
CA TYR A 166 -11.34 -6.35 2.62
C TYR A 166 -9.94 -6.90 2.85
N VAL A 167 -8.90 -6.05 2.81
CA VAL A 167 -7.51 -6.47 3.03
C VAL A 167 -7.27 -6.97 4.47
N MET A 168 -7.95 -6.39 5.46
CA MET A 168 -7.84 -6.79 6.86
C MET A 168 -8.36 -8.21 7.19
N ARG A 169 -9.07 -8.88 6.27
CA ARG A 169 -9.60 -10.23 6.50
C ARG A 169 -8.46 -11.25 6.48
N GLU A 170 -8.50 -12.20 7.41
CA GLU A 170 -7.48 -13.26 7.49
C GLU A 170 -7.36 -14.08 6.19
N SER A 171 -8.51 -14.34 5.55
CA SER A 171 -8.56 -15.02 4.25
C SER A 171 -7.78 -14.30 3.14
N ASN A 172 -7.49 -13.01 3.33
CA ASN A 172 -6.83 -12.11 2.38
C ASN A 172 -5.41 -11.71 2.82
N ARG A 173 -4.83 -12.36 3.84
CA ARG A 173 -3.47 -12.05 4.30
C ARG A 173 -2.42 -12.12 3.19
N GLU A 174 -2.53 -13.13 2.33
CA GLU A 174 -1.65 -13.30 1.17
C GLU A 174 -1.70 -12.10 0.20
N LEU A 175 -2.86 -11.47 0.01
CA LEU A 175 -2.99 -10.27 -0.81
C LEU A 175 -2.22 -9.10 -0.19
N ALA A 176 -2.31 -8.92 1.13
CA ALA A 176 -1.61 -7.87 1.85
C ALA A 176 -0.08 -8.04 1.75
N GLU A 177 0.41 -9.26 1.97
CA GLU A 177 1.82 -9.59 1.94
C GLU A 177 2.41 -9.45 0.52
N LYS A 178 1.76 -10.05 -0.50
CA LYS A 178 2.24 -10.11 -1.90
C LYS A 178 1.80 -8.93 -2.76
N TRP A 179 1.33 -7.85 -2.14
CA TRP A 179 0.78 -6.70 -2.83
C TRP A 179 1.72 -6.10 -3.89
N ASP A 180 3.03 -6.03 -3.59
CA ASP A 180 4.07 -5.58 -4.52
C ASP A 180 4.15 -6.43 -5.78
N LYS A 181 3.95 -7.75 -5.65
CA LYS A 181 3.96 -8.67 -6.79
C LYS A 181 2.81 -8.37 -7.73
N TYR A 182 1.59 -8.30 -7.19
CA TYR A 182 0.40 -7.94 -7.97
C TYR A 182 0.54 -6.57 -8.64
N PHE A 183 1.01 -5.56 -7.91
CA PHE A 183 1.19 -4.23 -8.48
C PHE A 183 2.24 -4.22 -9.60
N ASN A 184 3.39 -4.85 -9.40
CA ASN A 184 4.48 -4.86 -10.37
C ASN A 184 4.10 -5.61 -11.66
N ASP A 185 3.32 -6.68 -11.55
CA ASP A 185 2.78 -7.36 -12.73
C ASP A 185 1.80 -6.44 -13.47
N LEU A 186 0.88 -5.82 -12.73
CA LEU A 186 -0.18 -4.99 -13.32
C LEU A 186 0.34 -3.69 -13.93
N ILE A 187 1.35 -3.03 -13.34
CA ILE A 187 1.87 -1.77 -13.88
C ILE A 187 2.62 -1.96 -15.21
N ASN A 188 3.05 -3.19 -15.51
CA ASN A 188 3.64 -3.57 -16.80
C ASN A 188 2.59 -3.91 -17.87
N ILE A 189 1.35 -4.24 -17.46
CA ILE A 189 0.25 -4.66 -18.34
C ILE A 189 -0.76 -3.53 -18.55
N CYS A 190 -1.09 -2.83 -17.48
CA CYS A 190 -2.06 -1.76 -17.40
C CYS A 190 -1.36 -0.40 -17.42
N LYS A 191 -2.16 0.66 -17.54
CA LYS A 191 -1.69 2.05 -17.47
C LYS A 191 -2.46 2.78 -16.38
N PRO A 192 -1.83 3.67 -15.60
CA PRO A 192 -2.58 4.54 -14.70
C PRO A 192 -3.58 5.40 -15.46
N MET A 193 -4.79 5.53 -14.93
CA MET A 193 -5.79 6.40 -15.51
C MET A 193 -5.30 7.85 -15.53
N ASN A 194 -5.45 8.52 -16.67
CA ASN A 194 -5.18 9.94 -16.82
C ASN A 194 -6.29 10.58 -17.66
N GLY A 195 -6.54 11.88 -17.47
CA GLY A 195 -7.65 12.58 -18.12
C GLY A 195 -7.60 12.62 -19.66
N TYR A 196 -6.49 12.20 -20.29
CA TYR A 196 -6.29 12.21 -21.73
C TYR A 196 -6.43 10.82 -22.38
N LEU A 197 -6.50 9.76 -21.59
CA LEU A 197 -6.66 8.39 -22.07
C LEU A 197 -8.08 8.18 -22.59
N GLN A 198 -8.27 8.39 -23.89
CA GLN A 198 -9.51 8.01 -24.57
C GLN A 198 -9.51 6.50 -24.83
N ARG A 199 -10.68 5.85 -24.71
CA ARG A 199 -10.91 4.43 -25.04
C ARG A 199 -10.12 3.44 -24.17
N THR A 200 -10.41 3.44 -22.87
CA THR A 200 -9.92 2.46 -21.90
C THR A 200 -11.07 1.60 -21.35
N ILE A 201 -10.73 0.47 -20.74
CA ILE A 201 -11.63 -0.33 -19.92
C ILE A 201 -10.99 -0.55 -18.54
N SER A 202 -11.82 -0.69 -17.52
CA SER A 202 -11.35 -1.09 -16.19
C SER A 202 -10.89 -2.55 -16.20
N PHE A 203 -10.02 -2.90 -15.26
CA PHE A 203 -9.62 -4.30 -15.07
C PHE A 203 -10.82 -5.19 -14.72
N ALA A 204 -11.81 -4.66 -13.98
CA ALA A 204 -13.05 -5.36 -13.69
C ALA A 204 -13.85 -5.71 -14.95
N GLU A 205 -13.97 -4.76 -15.89
CA GLU A 205 -14.65 -4.98 -17.17
C GLU A 205 -13.88 -5.96 -18.06
N PHE A 206 -12.54 -5.91 -18.03
CA PHE A 206 -11.70 -6.90 -18.69
C PHE A 206 -11.95 -8.31 -18.16
N LEU A 207 -11.95 -8.50 -16.84
CA LEU A 207 -12.22 -9.81 -16.23
C LEU A 207 -13.65 -10.28 -16.49
N ARG A 208 -14.65 -9.39 -16.50
CA ARG A 208 -16.03 -9.74 -16.87
C ARG A 208 -16.10 -10.43 -18.23
N ARG A 209 -15.24 -10.04 -19.18
CA ARG A 209 -15.19 -10.61 -20.53
C ARG A 209 -14.35 -11.89 -20.61
N TYR A 210 -13.23 -11.96 -19.88
CA TYR A 210 -12.18 -12.96 -20.15
C TYR A 210 -11.84 -13.90 -18.98
N GLU A 211 -12.35 -13.66 -17.76
CA GLU A 211 -12.01 -14.47 -16.57
C GLU A 211 -12.30 -15.95 -16.81
N LYS A 212 -13.50 -16.28 -17.31
CA LYS A 212 -13.88 -17.69 -17.57
C LYS A 212 -12.89 -18.36 -18.52
N LEU A 213 -12.51 -17.67 -19.60
CA LEU A 213 -11.56 -18.19 -20.58
C LEU A 213 -10.18 -18.40 -19.96
N LEU A 214 -9.62 -17.37 -19.30
CA LEU A 214 -8.32 -17.43 -18.63
C LEU A 214 -8.23 -18.59 -17.64
N VAL A 215 -9.21 -18.68 -16.74
CA VAL A 215 -9.25 -19.72 -15.70
C VAL A 215 -9.37 -21.10 -16.32
N THR A 216 -10.27 -21.28 -17.29
CA THR A 216 -10.53 -22.60 -17.87
C THR A 216 -9.34 -23.09 -18.67
N GLN A 217 -8.74 -22.22 -19.48
CA GLN A 217 -7.58 -22.60 -20.28
C GLN A 217 -6.39 -22.93 -19.38
N THR A 218 -6.02 -22.06 -18.43
CA THR A 218 -4.87 -22.37 -17.56
C THR A 218 -5.09 -23.64 -16.74
N ALA A 219 -6.27 -23.82 -16.14
CA ALA A 219 -6.58 -25.02 -15.36
C ALA A 219 -6.51 -26.30 -16.21
N ASN A 220 -7.10 -26.29 -17.41
CA ASN A 220 -7.17 -27.47 -18.25
C ASN A 220 -5.82 -27.82 -18.90
N TRP A 221 -5.05 -26.81 -19.31
CA TRP A 221 -3.75 -27.04 -19.95
C TRP A 221 -2.67 -27.50 -18.98
N HIS A 222 -2.66 -26.96 -17.75
CA HIS A 222 -1.72 -27.41 -16.73
C HIS A 222 -2.21 -28.68 -16.01
N GLY A 223 -3.51 -28.80 -15.74
CA GLY A 223 -4.13 -29.96 -15.09
C GLY A 223 -4.08 -30.00 -13.56
N SER A 224 -3.27 -29.17 -12.91
CA SER A 224 -3.13 -29.14 -11.43
C SER A 224 -3.85 -28.00 -10.72
N PRO A 225 -3.78 -26.73 -11.16
CA PRO A 225 -4.39 -25.62 -10.43
C PRO A 225 -5.93 -25.69 -10.51
N THR A 226 -6.60 -25.36 -9.41
CA THR A 226 -8.06 -25.43 -9.36
C THR A 226 -8.71 -24.16 -9.92
N TYR A 227 -9.94 -24.26 -10.47
CA TYR A 227 -10.67 -23.07 -10.93
C TYR A 227 -10.84 -21.99 -9.85
N PRO A 228 -11.21 -22.31 -8.59
CA PRO A 228 -11.37 -21.29 -7.54
C PRO A 228 -10.06 -20.57 -7.18
N GLU A 229 -8.94 -21.28 -7.22
CA GLU A 229 -7.61 -20.72 -6.95
C GLU A 229 -7.20 -19.69 -7.99
N LEU A 230 -7.32 -20.00 -9.28
CA LEU A 230 -7.00 -19.05 -10.35
C LEU A 230 -7.95 -17.84 -10.32
N LYS A 231 -9.24 -18.05 -10.02
CA LYS A 231 -10.19 -16.95 -9.78
C LYS A 231 -9.76 -16.06 -8.61
N LYS A 232 -9.23 -16.64 -7.53
CA LYS A 232 -8.73 -15.89 -6.37
C LYS A 232 -7.57 -14.98 -6.77
N ILE A 233 -6.64 -15.45 -7.61
CA ILE A 233 -5.52 -14.66 -8.13
C ILE A 233 -6.03 -13.48 -8.97
N LEU A 234 -6.94 -13.73 -9.92
CA LEU A 234 -7.52 -12.68 -10.75
C LEU A 234 -8.30 -11.66 -9.92
N LYS A 235 -9.00 -12.11 -8.88
CA LYS A 235 -9.68 -11.23 -7.92
C LYS A 235 -8.69 -10.32 -7.17
N TYR A 236 -7.54 -10.84 -6.78
CA TYR A 236 -6.48 -10.05 -6.14
C TYR A 236 -5.84 -9.05 -7.11
N MET A 237 -5.56 -9.46 -8.34
CA MET A 237 -5.12 -8.56 -9.40
C MET A 237 -6.12 -7.42 -9.63
N ARG A 238 -7.41 -7.75 -9.75
CA ARG A 238 -8.49 -6.75 -9.87
C ARG A 238 -8.50 -5.78 -8.70
N PHE A 239 -8.39 -6.28 -7.48
CA PHE A 239 -8.41 -5.46 -6.29
C PHE A 239 -7.27 -4.42 -6.29
N VAL A 240 -6.04 -4.86 -6.62
CA VAL A 240 -4.88 -3.96 -6.71
C VAL A 240 -5.04 -2.98 -7.87
N ALA A 241 -5.52 -3.42 -9.03
CA ALA A 241 -5.79 -2.54 -10.16
C ALA A 241 -6.79 -1.43 -9.82
N GLU A 242 -7.87 -1.77 -9.09
CA GLU A 242 -8.87 -0.79 -8.64
C GLU A 242 -8.30 0.19 -7.61
N VAL A 243 -7.45 -0.25 -6.68
CA VAL A 243 -6.83 0.65 -5.69
C VAL A 243 -5.89 1.67 -6.32
N TYR A 244 -5.23 1.33 -7.43
CA TYR A 244 -4.26 2.21 -8.11
C TYR A 244 -4.82 2.86 -9.39
N ASP A 245 -6.13 2.76 -9.62
CA ASP A 245 -6.80 3.24 -10.82
C ASP A 245 -6.11 2.80 -12.13
N LEU A 246 -5.70 1.53 -12.18
CA LEU A 246 -5.06 0.93 -13.35
C LEU A 246 -6.12 0.50 -14.37
N VAL A 247 -5.94 0.95 -15.62
CA VAL A 247 -6.84 0.71 -16.73
C VAL A 247 -6.12 0.07 -17.92
N ILE A 248 -6.89 -0.59 -18.77
CA ILE A 248 -6.39 -1.25 -19.99
C ILE A 248 -6.85 -0.44 -21.20
N SER A 249 -5.92 -0.11 -22.09
CA SER A 249 -6.26 0.49 -23.39
C SER A 249 -7.04 -0.52 -24.23
N ILE A 250 -8.10 -0.10 -24.91
CA ILE A 250 -8.89 -1.00 -25.78
C ILE A 250 -8.01 -1.68 -26.84
N LYS A 251 -7.00 -0.97 -27.37
CA LYS A 251 -6.05 -1.52 -28.36
C LYS A 251 -5.16 -2.61 -27.77
N ASP A 252 -4.88 -2.56 -26.47
CA ASP A 252 -3.97 -3.47 -25.79
C ASP A 252 -4.70 -4.70 -25.20
N GLN A 253 -6.02 -4.81 -25.31
CA GLN A 253 -6.83 -5.89 -24.71
C GLN A 253 -6.33 -7.30 -25.06
N LYS A 254 -5.98 -7.54 -26.32
CA LYS A 254 -5.45 -8.85 -26.76
C LYS A 254 -4.10 -9.14 -26.12
N LYS A 255 -3.22 -8.13 -26.04
CA LYS A 255 -1.93 -8.25 -25.37
C LYS A 255 -2.13 -8.54 -23.88
N THR A 256 -3.01 -7.80 -23.21
CA THR A 256 -3.35 -8.02 -21.80
C THR A 256 -3.88 -9.44 -21.55
N LEU A 257 -4.71 -9.98 -22.45
CA LEU A 257 -5.17 -11.37 -22.35
C LEU A 257 -4.00 -12.37 -22.36
N VAL A 258 -3.05 -12.18 -23.27
CA VAL A 258 -1.84 -13.02 -23.35
C VAL A 258 -0.98 -12.86 -22.09
N ASP A 259 -0.70 -11.63 -21.67
CA ASP A 259 0.15 -11.37 -20.50
C ASP A 259 -0.44 -12.01 -19.23
N ILE A 260 -1.75 -11.87 -19.00
CA ILE A 260 -2.42 -12.45 -17.84
C ILE A 260 -2.45 -13.99 -17.93
N ALA A 261 -2.67 -14.56 -19.12
CA ALA A 261 -2.60 -16.01 -19.31
C ALA A 261 -1.21 -16.57 -18.99
N LEU A 262 -0.14 -15.88 -19.43
CA LEU A 262 1.24 -16.23 -19.12
C LEU A 262 1.53 -16.14 -17.63
N LEU A 263 1.05 -15.09 -16.95
CA LEU A 263 1.20 -14.97 -15.49
C LEU A 263 0.52 -16.11 -14.73
N LEU A 264 -0.71 -16.47 -15.11
CA LEU A 264 -1.42 -17.59 -14.49
C LEU A 264 -0.71 -18.92 -14.76
N MET A 265 -0.15 -19.11 -15.96
CA MET A 265 0.62 -20.31 -16.28
C MET A 265 1.93 -20.36 -15.48
N MET A 266 2.71 -19.28 -15.46
CA MET A 266 3.93 -19.18 -14.65
C MET A 266 3.68 -19.40 -13.17
N TYR A 267 2.58 -18.87 -12.63
CA TYR A 267 2.13 -19.18 -11.27
C TYR A 267 1.92 -20.67 -11.08
N SER A 268 1.21 -21.31 -12.02
CA SER A 268 0.86 -22.73 -11.94
C SER A 268 2.11 -23.59 -11.98
N CYS A 269 3.00 -23.37 -12.96
CA CYS A 269 4.28 -24.07 -13.07
C CYS A 269 5.18 -23.84 -11.84
N GLY A 270 5.22 -22.61 -11.33
CA GLY A 270 6.02 -22.27 -10.16
C GLY A 270 5.53 -22.93 -8.87
N LYS A 271 4.23 -23.22 -8.76
CA LYS A 271 3.62 -23.85 -7.58
C LYS A 271 3.57 -25.38 -7.67
N TYR A 272 3.23 -25.91 -8.83
CA TYR A 272 2.95 -27.34 -9.04
C TYR A 272 4.07 -28.07 -9.77
N GLY A 273 5.08 -27.34 -10.26
CA GLY A 273 6.05 -27.88 -11.20
C GLY A 273 5.46 -28.01 -12.60
N MET A 274 6.30 -28.38 -13.55
CA MET A 274 5.89 -28.68 -14.91
C MET A 274 6.79 -29.76 -15.45
N ASP A 275 6.19 -30.85 -15.95
CA ASP A 275 6.95 -31.87 -16.67
C ASP A 275 7.37 -31.34 -18.04
N LYS A 276 8.41 -31.93 -18.61
CA LYS A 276 8.86 -31.56 -19.95
C LYS A 276 7.73 -31.81 -20.96
N ILE A 277 7.28 -30.73 -21.60
CA ILE A 277 6.35 -30.77 -22.73
C ILE A 277 7.17 -30.36 -23.97
N TYR A 278 7.39 -31.33 -24.87
CA TYR A 278 8.30 -31.28 -26.04
C TYR A 278 9.80 -31.30 -25.72
#